data_AF-A0A7C1D3W2-F1
#
_entry.id   AF-A0A7C1D3W2-F1
#
_cell.length_a   1.000
_cell.length_b   1.000
_cell.length_c   1.000
_cell.angle_alpha   90.00
_cell.angle_beta   90.00
_cell.angle_gamma   90.00
#
_symmetry.space_group_name_H-M   'P 1'
#
loop_
_entity.id
_entity.type
_entity.pdbx_description
1 polymer ?
#
loop_
_entity_poly.entity_id
_entity_poly.type
_entity_poly.pdbx_seq_one_letter_code
_entity_poly.pdbx_strand_id
1 'polypeptide(L)'
;MRKILLLGFVVVFVLTVTFFTAWADKQKIAVISEGNSAASIVSPVASRGHYFLIFDGKGKLIEAINNPHKDAGGGASIMVVDYLSSKGVTMIIASNFGNKMIAAMEVKHINYLTFKGTVVDAVKKVIQ
;
A
#
# COMPACT_ATOMS: atom_id res chain seq x y z
N MET A 1 -8.23 32.09 36.77
CA MET A 1 -8.76 32.10 35.38
C MET A 1 -7.69 31.78 34.33
N ARG A 2 -6.52 32.45 34.29
CA ARG A 2 -5.46 32.19 33.28
C ARG A 2 -4.89 30.75 33.24
N LYS A 3 -4.72 30.07 34.38
CA LYS A 3 -4.16 28.71 34.44
C LYS A 3 -5.09 27.63 33.88
N ILE A 4 -6.41 27.79 34.00
CA ILE A 4 -7.41 26.84 33.49
C ILE A 4 -7.51 26.94 31.97
N LEU A 5 -7.36 28.16 31.41
CA LEU A 5 -7.33 28.38 29.96
C LEU A 5 -6.07 27.78 29.31
N LEU A 6 -4.91 27.94 29.96
CA LEU A 6 -3.65 27.33 29.54
C LEU A 6 -3.69 25.80 29.64
N LEU A 7 -4.26 25.24 30.70
CA LEU A 7 -4.37 23.79 30.85
C LEU A 7 -5.32 23.19 29.79
N GLY A 8 -6.44 23.85 29.49
CA GLY A 8 -7.34 23.44 28.42
C GLY A 8 -6.68 23.48 27.04
N PHE A 9 -5.90 24.53 26.74
CA PHE A 9 -5.19 24.64 25.48
C PHE A 9 -4.07 23.59 25.34
N VAL A 10 -3.35 23.28 26.43
CA VAL A 10 -2.33 22.22 26.44
C VAL A 10 -2.98 20.84 26.26
N VAL A 11 -4.13 20.57 26.89
CA VAL A 11 -4.85 19.29 26.72
C VAL A 11 -5.39 19.15 25.30
N VAL A 12 -5.96 20.19 24.70
CA VAL A 12 -6.42 20.18 23.31
C VAL A 12 -5.24 20.00 22.35
N PHE A 13 -4.12 20.68 22.60
CA PHE A 13 -2.92 20.54 21.79
C PHE A 13 -2.34 19.12 21.85
N VAL A 14 -2.24 18.53 23.05
CA VAL A 14 -1.79 17.14 23.24
C VAL A 14 -2.75 16.15 22.55
N LEU A 15 -4.06 16.37 22.60
CA LEU A 15 -5.04 15.56 21.86
C LEU A 15 -4.85 15.70 20.34
N THR A 16 -4.61 16.89 19.81
CA THR A 16 -4.37 17.06 18.36
C THR A 16 -3.05 16.44 17.88
N VAL A 17 -2.00 16.50 18.70
CA VAL A 17 -0.69 15.92 18.37
C VAL A 17 -0.76 14.39 18.38
N THR A 18 -1.45 13.79 19.37
CA THR A 18 -1.61 12.33 19.44
C THR A 18 -2.47 11.77 18.30
N PHE A 19 -3.51 12.49 17.86
CA PHE A 19 -4.28 12.14 16.66
C PHE A 19 -3.45 12.21 15.38
N PHE A 20 -2.55 13.20 15.25
CA PHE A 20 -1.67 13.32 14.10
C PHE A 20 -0.62 12.19 14.06
N THR A 21 -0.04 11.83 15.20
CA THR A 21 0.95 10.74 15.27
C THR A 21 0.34 9.38 14.92
N ALA A 22 -0.94 9.16 15.22
CA ALA A 22 -1.64 7.93 14.86
C ALA A 22 -1.94 7.82 13.34
N TRP A 23 -1.89 8.93 12.60
CA TRP A 23 -2.08 8.95 11.15
C TRP A 23 -0.78 8.85 10.35
N ALA A 24 0.37 9.13 10.96
CA ALA A 24 1.67 9.15 10.29
C ALA A 24 2.21 7.75 9.93
N ASP A 25 1.65 6.67 10.48
CA ASP A 25 2.07 5.27 10.23
C ASP A 25 1.34 4.62 9.03
N LYS A 26 0.77 5.42 8.11
CA LYS A 26 -0.21 4.95 7.11
C LYS A 26 0.33 4.52 5.75
N GLN A 27 1.63 4.56 5.51
CA GLN A 27 2.15 4.11 4.21
C GLN A 27 2.21 2.59 4.20
N LYS A 28 1.39 1.97 3.35
CA LYS A 28 1.45 0.53 3.06
C LYS A 28 1.73 0.31 1.58
N ILE A 29 2.77 -0.47 1.32
CA ILE A 29 3.27 -0.74 -0.03
C ILE A 29 2.89 -2.19 -0.36
N ALA A 30 2.09 -2.40 -1.40
CA ALA A 30 1.83 -3.74 -1.91
C ALA A 30 2.71 -4.01 -3.13
N VAL A 31 3.49 -5.09 -3.08
CA VAL A 31 4.22 -5.60 -4.24
C VAL A 31 3.48 -6.83 -4.77
N ILE A 32 3.09 -6.77 -6.04
CA ILE A 32 2.47 -7.90 -6.72
C ILE A 32 3.59 -8.82 -7.19
N SER A 33 3.58 -10.08 -6.76
CA SER A 33 4.68 -11.03 -6.97
C SER A 33 4.20 -12.38 -7.49
N GLU A 34 5.10 -13.10 -8.17
CA GLU A 34 4.92 -14.49 -8.56
C GLU A 34 5.07 -15.48 -7.40
N GLY A 35 5.66 -15.05 -6.27
CA GLY A 35 5.87 -15.88 -5.08
C GLY A 35 5.56 -15.13 -3.78
N ASN A 36 5.57 -15.88 -2.68
CA ASN A 36 5.16 -15.40 -1.35
C ASN A 36 6.32 -14.87 -0.50
N SER A 37 7.50 -14.65 -1.08
CA SER A 37 8.70 -14.23 -0.36
C SER A 37 9.26 -12.93 -0.93
N ALA A 38 9.97 -12.16 -0.11
CA ALA A 38 10.65 -10.94 -0.57
C ALA A 38 11.74 -11.23 -1.62
N ALA A 39 12.28 -12.46 -1.66
CA ALA A 39 13.20 -12.90 -2.71
C ALA A 39 12.51 -13.22 -4.05
N SER A 40 11.17 -13.31 -4.06
CA SER A 40 10.40 -13.59 -5.27
C SER A 40 10.44 -12.41 -6.24
N ILE A 41 10.12 -12.70 -7.50
CA ILE A 41 10.15 -11.72 -8.59
C ILE A 41 8.82 -10.93 -8.59
N VAL A 42 8.91 -9.63 -8.89
CA VAL A 42 7.73 -8.79 -9.15
C VAL A 42 6.98 -9.32 -10.38
N SER A 43 5.66 -9.45 -10.27
CA SER A 43 4.86 -10.05 -11.33
C SER A 43 4.91 -9.20 -12.63
N PRO A 44 5.02 -9.84 -13.80
CA PRO A 44 4.88 -9.16 -15.09
C PRO A 44 3.49 -8.58 -15.32
N VAL A 45 2.45 -9.15 -14.67
CA VAL A 45 1.04 -8.77 -14.88
C VAL A 45 0.38 -8.41 -13.56
N ALA A 46 0.19 -7.11 -13.30
CA ALA A 46 -0.31 -6.61 -12.02
C ALA A 46 -1.65 -7.23 -11.57
N SER A 47 -2.61 -7.41 -12.47
CA SER A 47 -3.93 -7.93 -12.08
C SER A 47 -3.95 -9.44 -11.83
N ARG A 48 -2.95 -10.18 -12.32
CA ARG A 48 -2.92 -11.65 -12.34
C ARG A 48 -1.78 -12.27 -11.53
N GLY A 49 -0.89 -11.45 -10.97
CA GLY A 49 0.19 -11.94 -10.12
C GLY A 49 -0.34 -12.78 -8.96
N HIS A 50 0.45 -13.76 -8.54
CA HIS A 50 0.00 -14.79 -7.60
C HIS A 50 -0.16 -14.29 -6.17
N TYR A 51 0.66 -13.33 -5.75
CA TYR A 51 0.71 -12.86 -4.36
C TYR A 51 0.72 -11.34 -4.25
N PHE A 52 0.17 -10.85 -3.15
CA PHE A 52 0.35 -9.49 -2.65
C PHE A 52 1.23 -9.54 -1.41
N LEU A 53 2.43 -8.98 -1.51
CA LEU A 53 3.34 -8.80 -0.40
C LEU A 53 3.19 -7.36 0.11
N ILE A 54 2.60 -7.20 1.29
CA ILE A 54 2.29 -5.90 1.89
C ILE A 54 3.39 -5.55 2.89
N PHE A 55 4.01 -4.41 2.68
CA PHE A 55 5.06 -3.83 3.51
C PHE A 55 4.58 -2.55 4.19
N ASP A 56 5.16 -2.22 5.33
CA ASP A 56 5.01 -0.89 5.94
C ASP A 56 5.87 0.16 5.20
N GLY A 57 5.73 1.43 5.59
CA GLY A 57 6.51 2.54 5.03
C GLY A 57 8.01 2.46 5.33
N LYS A 58 8.46 1.52 6.17
CA LYS A 58 9.87 1.25 6.49
C LYS A 58 10.41 0.04 5.75
N GLY A 59 9.59 -0.60 4.90
CA GLY A 59 9.97 -1.77 4.12
C GLY A 59 9.93 -3.10 4.88
N LYS A 60 9.30 -3.16 6.06
CA LYS A 60 9.07 -4.41 6.79
C LYS A 60 7.86 -5.13 6.21
N LEU A 61 8.01 -6.41 5.90
CA LEU A 61 6.90 -7.25 5.45
C LEU A 61 5.88 -7.43 6.59
N ILE A 62 4.63 -7.04 6.33
CA ILE A 62 3.49 -7.16 7.25
C ILE A 62 2.69 -8.41 6.94
N GLU A 63 2.35 -8.62 5.67
CA GLU A 63 1.40 -9.64 5.24
C GLU A 63 1.77 -10.18 3.85
N ALA A 64 1.61 -11.48 3.64
CA ALA A 64 1.74 -12.14 2.34
C ALA A 64 0.41 -12.85 2.02
N ILE A 65 -0.27 -12.44 0.95
CA ILE A 65 -1.62 -12.89 0.63
C ILE A 65 -1.63 -13.49 -0.78
N ASN A 66 -2.31 -14.62 -0.98
CA ASN A 66 -2.66 -15.08 -2.32
C ASN A 66 -3.60 -14.07 -3.00
N ASN A 67 -3.43 -13.84 -4.30
CA ASN A 67 -4.34 -13.02 -5.08
C ASN A 67 -5.64 -13.80 -5.38
N PRO A 68 -6.78 -13.46 -4.75
CA PRO A 68 -8.03 -14.17 -4.96
C PRO A 68 -8.66 -13.87 -6.33
N HIS A 69 -8.17 -12.84 -7.02
CA HIS A 69 -8.71 -12.36 -8.30
C HIS A 69 -7.86 -12.77 -9.50
N LYS A 70 -6.81 -13.58 -9.30
CA LYS A 70 -5.91 -14.02 -10.37
C LYS A 70 -6.62 -14.78 -11.49
N ASP A 71 -7.73 -15.45 -11.20
CA ASP A 71 -8.48 -16.27 -12.17
C ASP A 71 -9.80 -15.62 -12.60
N ALA A 72 -10.07 -14.36 -12.21
CA ALA A 72 -11.33 -13.69 -12.55
C ALA A 72 -11.54 -13.63 -14.08
N GLY A 73 -12.72 -14.02 -14.58
CA GLY A 73 -13.02 -13.99 -16.03
C GLY A 73 -12.99 -12.58 -16.63
N GLY A 74 -13.18 -11.55 -15.80
CA GLY A 74 -13.10 -10.14 -16.18
C GLY A 74 -12.98 -9.25 -14.94
N GLY A 75 -12.58 -8.00 -15.13
CA GLY A 75 -12.54 -7.00 -14.05
C GLY A 75 -11.43 -7.18 -13.00
N ALA A 76 -10.50 -8.13 -13.19
CA ALA A 76 -9.43 -8.44 -12.23
C ALA A 76 -8.69 -7.19 -11.72
N SER A 77 -8.34 -6.26 -12.62
CA SER A 77 -7.66 -5.01 -12.25
C SER A 77 -8.42 -4.16 -11.22
N ILE A 78 -9.73 -4.02 -11.37
CA ILE A 78 -10.56 -3.23 -10.44
C ILE A 78 -10.66 -3.97 -9.11
N MET A 79 -10.95 -5.28 -9.16
CA MET A 79 -11.05 -6.12 -7.96
C MET A 79 -9.75 -6.12 -7.13
N VAL A 80 -8.59 -6.19 -7.78
CA VAL A 80 -7.28 -6.11 -7.12
C VAL A 80 -7.08 -4.75 -6.44
N VAL A 81 -7.40 -3.66 -7.14
CA VAL A 81 -7.26 -2.30 -6.57
C VAL A 81 -8.22 -2.11 -5.39
N ASP A 82 -9.49 -2.53 -5.51
CA ASP A 82 -10.46 -2.45 -4.41
C ASP A 82 -10.02 -3.29 -3.21
N TYR A 83 -9.53 -4.51 -3.46
CA TYR A 83 -9.04 -5.39 -2.41
C TYR A 83 -7.85 -4.78 -1.67
N LEU A 84 -6.83 -4.30 -2.38
CA LEU A 84 -5.66 -3.67 -1.78
C LEU A 84 -6.03 -2.35 -1.07
N SER A 85 -6.93 -1.56 -1.65
CA SER A 85 -7.47 -0.35 -1.00
C SER A 85 -8.15 -0.68 0.33
N SER A 86 -8.94 -1.75 0.39
CA SER A 86 -9.60 -2.20 1.63
C SER A 86 -8.62 -2.63 2.72
N LYS A 87 -7.40 -3.05 2.34
CA LYS A 87 -6.29 -3.36 3.24
C LYS A 87 -5.50 -2.12 3.70
N GLY A 88 -5.87 -0.94 3.21
CA GLY A 88 -5.22 0.33 3.49
C GLY A 88 -3.91 0.52 2.72
N VAL A 89 -3.73 -0.17 1.59
CA VAL A 89 -2.57 0.01 0.71
C VAL A 89 -2.64 1.39 0.05
N THR A 90 -1.53 2.11 0.10
CA THR A 90 -1.39 3.46 -0.46
C THR A 90 -0.47 3.50 -1.68
N MET A 91 0.29 2.43 -1.90
CA MET A 91 1.14 2.28 -3.09
C MET A 91 1.15 0.84 -3.60
N ILE A 92 1.05 0.66 -4.92
CA ILE A 92 1.13 -0.65 -5.58
C ILE A 92 2.35 -0.71 -6.51
N ILE A 93 3.12 -1.80 -6.44
CA ILE A 93 4.29 -2.04 -7.27
C ILE A 93 4.08 -3.30 -8.11
N ALA A 94 4.28 -3.18 -9.42
CA ALA A 94 4.25 -4.28 -10.39
C ALA A 94 5.13 -3.96 -11.60
N SER A 95 5.36 -4.94 -12.48
CA SER A 95 6.17 -4.69 -13.69
C SER A 95 5.44 -3.93 -14.80
N ASN A 96 4.11 -3.92 -14.79
CA ASN A 96 3.30 -3.20 -15.77
C ASN A 96 1.86 -3.01 -15.25
N PHE A 97 1.23 -1.88 -15.60
CA PHE A 97 -0.17 -1.57 -15.30
C PHE A 97 -0.93 -1.23 -16.59
N GLY A 98 -2.13 -1.79 -16.73
CA GLY A 98 -3.04 -1.37 -17.81
C GLY A 98 -3.87 -0.14 -17.42
N ASN A 99 -4.34 0.62 -18.41
CA ASN A 99 -5.10 1.87 -18.22
C ASN A 99 -6.29 1.74 -17.26
N LYS A 100 -7.01 0.61 -17.28
CA LYS A 100 -8.14 0.34 -16.37
C LYS A 100 -7.70 0.26 -14.90
N MET A 101 -6.53 -0.32 -14.65
CA MET A 101 -5.98 -0.43 -13.29
C MET A 101 -5.48 0.93 -12.82
N ILE A 102 -4.81 1.70 -13.69
CA ILE A 102 -4.36 3.06 -13.39
C ILE A 102 -5.54 3.95 -13.01
N ALA A 103 -6.60 3.97 -13.83
CA ALA A 103 -7.81 4.73 -13.53
C ALA A 103 -8.45 4.32 -12.18
N ALA A 104 -8.47 3.03 -11.87
CA ALA A 104 -8.97 2.56 -10.57
C ALA A 104 -8.09 3.03 -9.40
N MET A 105 -6.76 3.02 -9.56
CA MET A 105 -5.83 3.52 -8.55
C MET A 105 -5.97 5.03 -8.34
N GLU A 106 -6.14 5.81 -9.41
CA GLU A 106 -6.38 7.26 -9.35
C GLU A 106 -7.64 7.61 -8.55
N VAL A 107 -8.76 6.92 -8.81
CA VAL A 107 -10.02 7.10 -8.08
C VAL A 107 -9.86 6.81 -6.57
N LYS A 108 -8.96 5.90 -6.21
CA LYS A 108 -8.68 5.51 -4.81
C LYS A 108 -7.52 6.27 -4.19
N HIS A 109 -6.90 7.20 -4.92
CA HIS A 109 -5.68 7.91 -4.51
C HIS A 109 -4.53 6.97 -4.12
N ILE A 110 -4.37 5.87 -4.85
CA ILE A 110 -3.29 4.91 -4.68
C ILE A 110 -2.17 5.24 -5.66
N ASN A 111 -0.96 5.42 -5.14
CA ASN A 111 0.22 5.61 -5.97
C ASN A 111 0.65 4.29 -6.62
N TYR A 112 1.37 4.36 -7.73
CA TYR A 112 1.90 3.17 -8.38
C TYR A 112 3.35 3.36 -8.83
N LEU A 113 4.10 2.26 -8.84
CA LEU A 113 5.46 2.21 -9.35
C LEU A 113 5.63 1.00 -10.26
N THR A 114 6.17 1.25 -11.45
CA THR A 114 6.57 0.18 -12.35
C THR A 114 7.99 -0.27 -12.01
N PHE A 115 8.18 -1.55 -11.66
CA PHE A 115 9.49 -2.10 -11.31
C PHE A 115 9.67 -3.53 -11.82
N LYS A 116 10.86 -3.86 -12.33
CA LYS A 116 11.25 -5.21 -12.73
C LYS A 116 12.42 -5.67 -11.87
N GLY A 117 12.34 -6.88 -11.33
CA GLY A 117 13.37 -7.44 -10.45
C GLY A 117 12.76 -8.15 -9.24
N THR A 118 13.50 -8.19 -8.13
CA THR A 118 13.03 -8.81 -6.90
C THR A 118 12.11 -7.88 -6.11
N VAL A 119 11.27 -8.46 -5.25
CA VAL A 119 10.39 -7.70 -4.35
C VAL A 119 11.20 -6.85 -3.38
N VAL A 120 12.31 -7.37 -2.84
CA VAL A 120 13.21 -6.59 -1.96
C VAL A 120 13.71 -5.32 -2.65
N ASP A 121 14.15 -5.42 -3.90
CA ASP A 121 14.70 -4.27 -4.62
C ASP A 121 13.60 -3.25 -4.97
N ALA A 122 12.40 -3.74 -5.27
CA ALA A 122 11.22 -2.92 -5.51
C ALA A 122 10.86 -2.06 -4.29
N VAL A 123 10.85 -2.67 -3.10
CA VAL A 123 10.58 -1.96 -1.83
C VAL A 123 11.68 -0.97 -1.51
N LYS A 124 12.95 -1.37 -1.66
CA LYS A 124 14.11 -0.47 -1.47
C LYS A 124 14.01 0.78 -2.33
N LYS A 125 13.52 0.67 -3.56
CA LYS A 125 13.37 1.81 -4.47
C LYS A 125 12.39 2.88 -3.97
N VAL A 126 11.42 2.49 -3.12
CA VAL A 126 10.37 3.39 -2.61
C VAL A 126 10.77 4.03 -1.28
N ILE A 127 11.53 3.32 -0.44
CA ILE A 127 11.93 3.79 0.89
C ILE A 127 13.23 4.60 0.89
N GLN A 128 13.95 4.63 -0.24
CA GLN A 128 15.20 5.39 -0.42
C GLN A 128 14.96 6.85 -0.77
#